data_AF-A0A2R6E4Z3-F1
#
_entry.id   AF-A0A2R6E4Z3-F1
#
_cell.length_a   1.000
_cell.length_b   1.000
_cell.length_c   1.000
_cell.angle_alpha   90.00
_cell.angle_beta   90.00
_cell.angle_gamma   90.00
#
_symmetry.space_group_name_H-M   'P 1'
#
loop_
_entity.id
_entity.type
_entity.pdbx_description
1 polymer ?
#
loop_
_entity_poly.entity_id
_entity_poly.type
_entity_poly.pdbx_seq_one_letter_code
_entity_poly.pdbx_strand_id
1 'polypeptide(L)'
;CTREGDTLHADGFDYRVSEETLDDIGSVTDLTMGTRPEDIEVVPEPDRPNDVAVEVDVVEPFGKENNLYLFPEAGDRGDAIVATVEGRTRVGAGDRVGMRIPEEHVHLFDRQDGTALRNAVIEEADLSPVVERGADT
;
A
#
# COMPACT_ATOMS: atom_id res chain seq x y z
N CYS A 1 -2.75 -13.13 -1.06
CA CYS A 1 -2.24 -13.17 -2.43
C CYS A 1 -1.47 -14.46 -2.63
N THR A 2 -1.34 -14.91 -3.87
CA THR A 2 -0.46 -16.05 -4.20
C THR A 2 0.71 -15.56 -5.04
N ARG A 3 1.91 -16.10 -4.82
CA ARG A 3 3.09 -15.73 -5.58
C ARG A 3 3.36 -16.73 -6.71
N GLU A 4 3.61 -16.20 -7.91
CA GLU A 4 4.16 -16.91 -9.05
C GLU A 4 5.41 -16.17 -9.54
N GLY A 5 6.59 -16.80 -9.42
CA GLY A 5 7.85 -16.15 -9.75
C GLY A 5 8.10 -14.90 -8.88
N ASP A 6 8.25 -13.75 -9.55
CA ASP A 6 8.44 -12.41 -9.00
C ASP A 6 7.14 -11.62 -8.82
N THR A 7 5.99 -12.24 -9.08
CA THR A 7 4.69 -11.57 -9.11
C THR A 7 3.79 -12.08 -7.99
N LEU A 8 3.19 -11.15 -7.24
CA LEU A 8 2.14 -11.41 -6.26
C LEU A 8 0.78 -11.15 -6.93
N HIS A 9 -0.06 -12.18 -6.97
CA HIS A 9 -1.45 -12.08 -7.43
C HIS A 9 -2.35 -11.74 -6.24
N ALA A 10 -2.68 -10.47 -6.11
CA ALA A 10 -3.61 -9.93 -5.11
C ALA A 10 -5.04 -9.89 -5.66
N ASP A 11 -5.99 -9.48 -4.82
CA ASP A 11 -7.38 -9.33 -5.28
C ASP A 11 -7.47 -8.08 -6.17
N GLY A 12 -7.72 -8.30 -7.45
CA GLY A 12 -7.89 -7.25 -8.45
C GLY A 12 -6.61 -6.63 -9.05
N PHE A 13 -5.42 -7.06 -8.63
CA PHE A 13 -4.18 -6.58 -9.24
C PHE A 13 -3.00 -7.53 -9.04
N ASP A 14 -2.03 -7.40 -9.94
CA ASP A 14 -0.73 -8.04 -9.83
C ASP A 14 0.30 -7.03 -9.32
N TYR A 15 1.25 -7.51 -8.53
CA TYR A 15 2.32 -6.68 -7.96
C TYR A 15 3.66 -7.38 -8.11
N ARG A 16 4.59 -6.77 -8.85
CA ARG A 16 5.95 -7.30 -8.99
C ARG A 16 6.80 -6.90 -7.80
N VAL A 17 7.57 -7.85 -7.28
CA VAL A 17 8.51 -7.62 -6.19
C VAL A 17 9.96 -7.72 -6.68
N SER A 18 10.85 -7.00 -6.01
CA SER A 18 12.28 -7.03 -6.25
C SER A 18 12.93 -8.36 -5.86
N GLU A 19 14.17 -8.58 -6.32
CA GLU A 19 14.98 -9.73 -5.90
C GLU A 19 15.22 -9.76 -4.38
N GLU A 20 15.37 -8.60 -3.74
CA GLU A 20 15.53 -8.49 -2.28
C GLU A 20 14.30 -9.01 -1.54
N THR A 21 13.10 -8.59 -1.96
CA THR A 21 11.84 -9.10 -1.39
C THR A 21 11.65 -10.59 -1.66
N LEU A 22 12.14 -11.11 -2.80
CA LEU A 22 12.14 -12.55 -3.08
C LEU A 22 13.05 -13.33 -2.13
N ASP A 23 14.22 -12.78 -1.80
CA ASP A 23 15.14 -13.38 -0.83
C ASP A 23 14.52 -13.40 0.58
N ASP A 24 13.82 -12.34 0.99
CA ASP A 24 13.13 -12.26 2.29
C ASP A 24 12.03 -13.32 2.45
N ILE A 25 11.18 -13.51 1.43
CA ILE A 25 10.05 -14.45 1.50
C ILE A 25 10.44 -15.90 1.15
N GLY A 26 11.61 -16.10 0.54
CA GLY A 26 12.14 -17.40 0.16
C GLY A 26 11.17 -18.25 -0.68
N SER A 27 10.90 -19.48 -0.22
CA SER A 27 10.02 -20.42 -0.95
C SER A 27 8.54 -20.26 -0.65
N VAL A 28 8.13 -19.33 0.24
CA VAL A 28 6.72 -19.13 0.58
C VAL A 28 5.98 -18.57 -0.63
N THR A 29 4.79 -19.10 -0.90
CA THR A 29 3.95 -18.72 -2.06
C THR A 29 2.53 -18.34 -1.70
N ASP A 30 2.03 -18.74 -0.53
CA ASP A 30 0.74 -18.32 -0.01
C ASP A 30 0.96 -17.23 1.03
N LEU A 31 0.61 -15.99 0.68
CA LEU A 31 1.04 -14.80 1.39
C LEU A 31 -0.16 -13.91 1.76
N THR A 32 0.04 -13.11 2.80
CA THR A 32 -0.76 -11.92 3.07
C THR A 32 0.08 -10.70 2.78
N MET A 33 -0.36 -9.87 1.83
CA MET A 33 0.23 -8.57 1.52
C MET A 33 -0.53 -7.50 2.28
N GLY A 34 0.19 -6.64 2.98
CA GLY A 34 -0.38 -5.50 3.71
C GLY A 34 0.41 -4.23 3.43
N THR A 35 -0.25 -3.09 3.51
CA THR A 35 0.34 -1.75 3.51
C THR A 35 -0.52 -0.88 4.42
N ARG A 36 0.06 0.17 5.00
CA ARG A 36 -0.74 1.11 5.80
C ARG A 36 -1.50 2.05 4.87
N PRO A 37 -2.70 2.52 5.23
CA PRO A 37 -3.45 3.48 4.41
C PRO A 37 -2.68 4.75 4.08
N GLU A 38 -1.91 5.29 5.03
CA GLU A 38 -1.07 6.48 4.87
C GLU A 38 0.13 6.28 3.94
N ASP A 39 0.52 5.02 3.70
CA ASP A 39 1.66 4.66 2.86
C ASP A 39 1.25 4.42 1.39
N ILE A 40 -0.06 4.47 1.10
CA ILE A 40 -0.60 4.36 -0.25
C ILE A 40 -0.61 5.74 -0.91
N GLU A 41 0.14 5.88 -2.00
CA GLU A 41 0.12 7.07 -2.83
C GLU A 41 -1.06 7.04 -3.80
N VAL A 42 -1.83 8.13 -3.84
CA VAL A 42 -2.85 8.34 -4.88
C VAL A 42 -2.33 9.32 -5.92
N VAL A 43 -2.13 8.81 -7.12
CA VAL A 43 -1.58 9.54 -8.26
C VAL A 43 -2.64 9.78 -9.33
N PRO A 44 -2.51 10.79 -10.20
CA PRO A 44 -3.53 11.10 -11.20
C PRO A 44 -3.83 9.95 -12.16
N GLU A 45 -2.80 9.20 -12.57
CA GLU A 45 -2.90 8.08 -13.51
C GLU A 45 -1.87 7.00 -13.11
N PRO A 46 -2.14 5.70 -13.36
CA PRO A 46 -1.17 4.64 -13.11
C PRO A 46 -0.09 4.65 -14.19
N ASP A 47 1.10 5.17 -13.84
CA ASP A 47 2.19 5.40 -14.79
C ASP A 47 3.44 4.53 -14.54
N ARG A 48 3.44 3.74 -13.45
CA ARG A 48 4.50 2.77 -13.12
C ARG A 48 4.02 1.32 -13.20
N PRO A 49 4.94 0.34 -13.33
CA PRO A 49 4.57 -1.06 -13.49
C PRO A 49 3.67 -1.66 -12.40
N ASN A 50 3.79 -1.19 -11.15
CA ASN A 50 2.99 -1.64 -10.01
C ASN A 50 1.84 -0.69 -9.64
N ASP A 51 1.65 0.40 -10.40
CA ASP A 51 0.52 1.27 -10.17
C ASP A 51 -0.77 0.59 -10.65
N VAL A 52 -1.82 0.68 -9.84
CA VAL A 52 -3.10 0.02 -10.10
C VAL A 52 -4.14 1.08 -10.45
N ALA A 53 -4.84 0.89 -11.57
CA ALA A 53 -6.01 1.71 -11.88
C ALA A 53 -7.14 1.40 -10.89
N VAL A 54 -7.63 2.41 -10.18
CA VAL A 54 -8.70 2.26 -9.18
C VAL A 54 -9.81 3.30 -9.36
N GLU A 55 -11.02 2.91 -8.98
CA GLU A 55 -12.16 3.82 -8.78
C GLU A 55 -12.23 4.25 -7.31
N VAL A 56 -12.43 5.55 -7.07
CA VAL A 56 -12.71 6.08 -5.74
C VAL A 56 -14.21 5.94 -5.47
N ASP A 57 -14.62 5.07 -4.54
CA ASP A 57 -16.04 4.85 -4.22
C ASP A 57 -16.55 5.82 -3.15
N VAL A 58 -15.77 5.99 -2.08
CA VAL A 58 -16.11 6.85 -0.94
C VAL A 58 -14.94 7.74 -0.57
N VAL A 59 -15.25 8.99 -0.23
CA VAL A 59 -14.31 9.95 0.38
C VAL A 59 -14.85 10.31 1.76
N GLU A 60 -14.13 9.93 2.81
CA GLU A 60 -14.45 10.26 4.20
C GLU A 60 -13.55 11.39 4.70
N PRO A 61 -14.09 12.61 4.91
CA PRO A 61 -13.29 13.75 5.34
C PRO A 61 -13.07 13.77 6.86
N PHE A 62 -11.80 13.86 7.28
CA PHE A 62 -11.39 13.97 8.69
C PHE A 62 -10.67 15.29 8.99
N GLY A 63 -10.92 16.32 8.17
CA GLY A 63 -10.41 17.67 8.35
C GLY A 63 -9.02 17.86 7.76
N LYS A 64 -7.98 17.37 8.46
CA LYS A 64 -6.58 17.47 7.97
C LYS A 64 -6.22 16.39 6.96
N GLU A 65 -6.98 15.31 6.93
CA GLU A 65 -6.80 14.10 6.12
C GLU A 65 -8.18 13.64 5.60
N ASN A 66 -8.19 12.88 4.51
CA ASN A 66 -9.36 12.20 3.99
C ASN A 66 -9.02 10.72 3.77
N ASN A 67 -9.93 9.81 4.14
CA ASN A 67 -9.82 8.40 3.78
C ASN A 67 -10.55 8.17 2.45
N LEU A 68 -9.91 7.46 1.54
CA LEU A 68 -10.43 7.08 0.24
C LEU A 68 -10.64 5.57 0.21
N TYR A 69 -11.82 5.15 -0.22
CA TYR A 69 -12.14 3.75 -0.44
C TYR A 69 -11.95 3.45 -1.92
N LEU A 70 -10.93 2.66 -2.22
CA LEU A 70 -10.43 2.41 -3.57
C LEU A 70 -10.77 0.97 -3.99
N PHE A 71 -11.23 0.83 -5.23
CA PHE A 71 -11.49 -0.48 -5.84
C PHE A 71 -10.67 -0.62 -7.13
N PRO A 72 -9.80 -1.63 -7.24
CA PRO A 72 -9.16 -1.98 -8.51
C PRO A 72 -10.20 -2.16 -9.62
N GLU A 73 -9.93 -1.59 -10.80
CA GLU A 73 -10.85 -1.72 -11.95
C GLU A 73 -10.88 -3.15 -12.52
N ALA A 74 -9.77 -3.88 -12.37
CA ALA A 74 -9.71 -5.30 -12.62
C ALA A 74 -10.05 -6.02 -11.31
N GLY A 75 -10.97 -6.98 -11.32
CA GLY A 75 -11.31 -7.77 -10.14
C GLY A 75 -12.80 -7.70 -9.77
N ASP A 76 -13.19 -8.58 -8.85
CA ASP A 76 -14.51 -8.48 -8.23
C ASP A 76 -14.48 -7.34 -7.19
N ARG A 77 -15.61 -6.67 -6.95
CA ARG A 77 -15.73 -5.71 -5.83
C ARG A 77 -15.71 -6.48 -4.50
N GLY A 78 -14.50 -6.87 -4.09
CA GLY A 78 -14.17 -7.44 -2.79
C GLY A 78 -14.14 -6.37 -1.70
N ASP A 79 -13.19 -6.48 -0.77
CA ASP A 79 -12.97 -5.47 0.27
C ASP A 79 -12.29 -4.23 -0.33
N ALA A 80 -12.73 -3.04 0.09
CA ALA A 80 -12.12 -1.80 -0.34
C ALA A 80 -10.68 -1.67 0.17
N ILE A 81 -9.81 -1.13 -0.67
CA ILE A 81 -8.47 -0.69 -0.26
C ILE A 81 -8.60 0.73 0.27
N VAL A 82 -8.16 0.96 1.51
CA VAL A 82 -8.27 2.29 2.14
C VAL A 82 -6.94 3.02 2.01
N ALA A 83 -6.96 4.21 1.41
CA ALA A 83 -5.81 5.12 1.37
C ALA A 83 -6.12 6.40 2.16
N THR A 84 -5.11 6.98 2.81
CA THR A 84 -5.25 8.25 3.54
C THR A 84 -4.48 9.34 2.81
N VAL A 85 -5.18 10.40 2.41
CA VAL A 85 -4.58 11.56 1.72
C VAL A 85 -4.72 12.84 2.53
N GLU A 86 -3.92 13.86 2.24
CA GLU A 86 -4.10 15.17 2.86
C GLU A 86 -5.51 15.73 2.58
N GLY A 87 -6.08 16.43 3.56
CA GLY A 87 -7.46 16.97 3.47
C GLY A 87 -7.65 18.00 2.34
N ARG A 88 -6.56 18.53 1.79
CA ARG A 88 -6.56 19.49 0.67
C ARG A 88 -6.40 18.81 -0.69
N THR A 89 -6.24 17.50 -0.73
CA THR A 89 -6.16 16.70 -1.96
C THR A 89 -7.47 16.81 -2.72
N ARG A 90 -7.39 17.13 -4.01
CA ARG A 90 -8.58 17.24 -4.88
C ARG A 90 -8.88 15.88 -5.49
N VAL A 91 -9.78 15.15 -4.84
CA VAL A 91 -10.28 13.83 -5.27
C VAL A 91 -11.73 13.68 -4.82
N GLY A 92 -12.56 13.03 -5.63
CA GLY A 92 -13.98 12.82 -5.38
C GLY A 92 -14.43 11.39 -5.68
N ALA A 93 -15.59 11.02 -5.16
CA ALA A 93 -16.22 9.75 -5.48
C ALA A 93 -16.54 9.68 -6.99
N GLY A 94 -16.26 8.53 -7.61
CA GLY A 94 -16.34 8.28 -9.04
C GLY A 94 -15.08 8.65 -9.83
N ASP A 95 -14.08 9.28 -9.20
CA ASP A 95 -12.81 9.57 -9.86
C ASP A 95 -12.05 8.26 -10.15
N ARG A 96 -11.36 8.24 -11.28
CA ARG A 96 -10.39 7.20 -11.63
C ARG A 96 -9.00 7.75 -11.40
N VAL A 97 -8.23 7.03 -10.61
CA VAL A 97 -6.88 7.44 -10.18
C VAL A 97 -5.94 6.23 -10.24
N GLY A 98 -4.63 6.49 -10.17
CA GLY A 98 -3.66 5.45 -9.89
C GLY A 98 -3.48 5.28 -8.38
N MET A 99 -3.53 4.04 -7.91
CA MET A 99 -3.07 3.65 -6.58
C MET A 99 -1.66 3.11 -6.70
N ARG A 100 -0.73 3.70 -5.96
CA ARG A 100 0.65 3.24 -5.88
C ARG A 100 0.98 2.79 -4.47
N ILE A 101 1.56 1.61 -4.38
CA ILE A 101 2.09 1.05 -3.14
C ILE A 101 3.60 0.94 -3.33
N PRO A 102 4.40 1.86 -2.76
CA PRO A 102 5.85 1.74 -2.75
C PRO A 102 6.28 0.40 -2.14
N GLU A 103 7.25 -0.28 -2.74
CA GLU A 103 7.62 -1.63 -2.30
C GLU A 103 8.19 -1.61 -0.89
N GLU A 104 8.94 -0.57 -0.54
CA GLU A 104 9.42 -0.29 0.82
C GLU A 104 8.31 -0.27 1.87
N HIS A 105 7.07 0.04 1.52
CA HIS A 105 5.93 0.06 2.45
C HIS A 105 5.12 -1.26 2.49
N VAL A 106 5.53 -2.27 1.72
CA VAL A 106 4.85 -3.57 1.68
C VAL A 106 5.25 -4.45 2.86
N HIS A 107 4.26 -4.98 3.58
CA HIS A 107 4.44 -6.06 4.54
C HIS A 107 4.02 -7.38 3.90
N LEU A 108 4.82 -8.44 4.11
CA LEU A 108 4.49 -9.79 3.66
C LEU A 108 4.51 -10.75 4.84
N PHE A 109 3.44 -11.52 4.97
CA PHE A 109 3.26 -12.54 6.00
C PHE A 109 2.97 -13.90 5.37
N ASP A 110 3.46 -14.98 5.97
CA ASP A 110 3.03 -16.34 5.63
C ASP A 110 1.55 -16.50 6.00
N ARG A 111 0.71 -16.91 5.04
CA ARG A 111 -0.73 -17.06 5.26
C ARG A 111 -1.06 -18.25 6.17
N GLN A 112 -0.17 -19.23 6.30
CA GLN A 112 -0.41 -20.44 7.08
C GLN A 112 -0.38 -20.17 8.58
N ASP A 113 0.55 -19.35 9.05
CA ASP A 113 0.79 -19.13 10.48
C ASP A 113 0.86 -17.65 10.91
N GLY A 114 0.85 -16.72 9.95
CA GLY A 114 0.91 -15.28 10.20
C GLY A 114 2.32 -14.76 10.48
N THR A 115 3.36 -15.56 10.27
CA THR A 115 4.75 -15.14 10.46
C THR A 115 5.08 -13.98 9.54
N ALA A 116 5.63 -12.90 10.08
CA ALA A 116 6.14 -11.79 9.28
C ALA A 116 7.41 -12.23 8.54
N LEU A 117 7.37 -12.20 7.22
CA LEU A 117 8.49 -12.54 6.35
C LEU A 117 9.25 -11.28 5.93
N ARG A 118 8.51 -10.18 5.68
CA ARG A 118 9.05 -8.86 5.36
C ARG A 118 8.27 -7.78 6.09
N ASN A 119 9.00 -6.82 6.65
CA ASN A 119 8.42 -5.59 7.18
C ASN A 119 8.68 -4.44 6.23
N ALA A 120 7.79 -3.43 6.25
CA ALA A 120 8.08 -2.16 5.62
C ALA A 120 9.39 -1.57 6.14
N VAL A 121 10.20 -1.04 5.22
CA VAL A 121 11.38 -0.25 5.52
C VAL A 121 10.89 1.17 5.78
N ILE A 122 11.05 1.63 7.01
CA ILE A 122 10.71 3.00 7.39
C ILE A 122 12.01 3.81 7.36
N GLU A 123 12.08 4.83 6.51
CA GLU A 123 13.21 5.75 6.53
C GLU A 123 13.14 6.62 7.79
N GLU A 124 14.28 6.96 8.39
CA GLU A 124 14.27 7.82 9.58
C GLU A 124 13.62 9.20 9.32
N ALA A 125 13.59 9.64 8.06
CA ALA A 125 12.91 10.85 7.63
C ALA A 125 11.38 10.79 7.82
N ASP A 126 10.78 9.59 7.80
CA ASP A 126 9.34 9.38 7.95
C ASP A 126 8.93 9.26 9.43
N LEU A 127 9.91 9.12 10.34
CA LEU A 127 9.67 9.06 11.77
C LEU A 127 9.50 10.46 12.34
N SER A 128 8.31 10.76 12.85
CA SER A 128 8.08 11.94 13.69
C SER A 128 8.57 11.66 15.12
N PRO A 129 9.63 12.32 15.62
CA PRO A 129 10.11 12.09 16.97
C PRO A 129 9.06 12.54 17.99
N VAL A 130 8.75 11.67 18.96
CA VAL A 130 7.80 11.98 20.04
C VAL A 130 8.38 13.03 21.01
N VAL A 131 9.71 13.11 21.11
CA VAL A 131 10.42 14.08 21.94
C VAL A 131 11.66 14.57 21.19
N GLU A 132 11.76 15.87 20.94
CA GLU A 132 13.05 16.46 20.57
C GLU A 132 13.97 16.38 21.79
N ARG A 133 15.02 15.58 21.71
CA ARG A 133 16.08 15.61 22.73
C ARG A 133 16.81 16.94 22.59
N GLY A 134 16.37 17.93 23.36
CA GLY A 134 17.16 19.13 23.62
C GLY A 134 18.54 18.70 24.12
N ALA A 135 19.59 19.11 23.40
CA ALA A 135 20.95 18.97 23.88
C ALA A 135 21.10 19.89 25.09
N ASP A 136 20.92 19.34 26.29
CA ASP A 136 21.23 20.03 27.54
C ASP A 136 22.76 20.15 27.62
N THR A 137 23.23 21.40 27.67
CA THR A 137 24.66 21.81 27.67
C THR A 137 25.17 21.92 29.10
#